data_AF-A0A5D0MFL7-F1
#
_entry.id   AF-A0A5D0MFL7-F1
#
_cell.length_a   1.000
_cell.length_b   1.000
_cell.length_c   1.000
_cell.angle_alpha   90.00
_cell.angle_beta   90.00
_cell.angle_gamma   90.00
#
_symmetry.space_group_name_H-M   'P 1'
#
loop_
_entity.id
_entity.type
_entity.pdbx_description
1 polymer ?
#
loop_
_entity_poly.entity_id
_entity_poly.type
_entity_poly.pdbx_seq_one_letter_code
_entity_poly.pdbx_strand_id
1 'polypeptide(L)'
;MNEKIVNKIKNNVNSIAEKVLKKQLNINKNLKQNYNEYHKKKCLEDIKYHLNYLTEALANSEKDIFSDYALWAKILLNKLGIATETLIENFNIINAVLSNEYSLKKNSKAVEYINYAINILVKEEEKVKSFITDKNPLKEEASKYLEFILNAKKDKAVNLIMKIAKESTPVREIYLNIFQPVQHEIGRLWHTNKISVGQEHYSTAVTQLVMSRLYSFILNSDNTKNKTMIAASIGEELHEIGIRMVADFFEMDGWNTYFYGANTPNKTIINSIQKVNADIIALSVTIAYHLSELKKLISQIRENKKTKNIKIIVGGYIFNKTPGLWKKVGADGYAENAQKAIKTVDKLLRE
;
A
#
# COMPACT_ATOMS: atom_id res chain seq x y z
N MET A 1 1.14 12.64 -24.17
CA MET A 1 2.62 12.83 -24.07
C MET A 1 3.23 12.00 -22.94
N ASN A 2 2.60 11.94 -21.76
CA ASN A 2 3.08 11.15 -20.60
C ASN A 2 3.14 9.64 -20.86
N GLU A 3 2.15 9.04 -21.53
CA GLU A 3 2.15 7.59 -21.79
C GLU A 3 3.36 7.11 -22.62
N LYS A 4 3.76 7.88 -23.63
CA LYS A 4 4.93 7.54 -24.47
C LYS A 4 6.22 7.53 -23.66
N ILE A 5 6.40 8.48 -22.74
CA ILE A 5 7.59 8.52 -21.87
C ILE A 5 7.51 7.45 -20.78
N VAL A 6 6.34 7.20 -20.20
CA VAL A 6 6.10 6.11 -19.23
C VAL A 6 6.50 4.76 -19.84
N ASN A 7 6.01 4.44 -21.04
CA ASN A 7 6.33 3.19 -21.71
C ASN A 7 7.82 3.08 -22.06
N LYS A 8 8.45 4.18 -22.50
CA LYS A 8 9.90 4.21 -22.75
C LYS A 8 10.71 3.91 -21.48
N ILE A 9 10.36 4.54 -20.35
CA ILE A 9 11.05 4.32 -19.08
C ILE A 9 10.84 2.87 -18.60
N LYS A 10 9.58 2.39 -18.57
CA LYS A 10 9.25 1.02 -18.13
C LYS A 10 9.99 -0.05 -18.96
N ASN A 11 10.00 0.08 -20.28
CA ASN A 11 10.65 -0.89 -21.18
C ASN A 11 12.19 -0.88 -21.08
N ASN A 12 12.79 0.20 -20.59
CA ASN A 12 14.25 0.36 -20.50
C ASN A 12 14.76 0.53 -19.07
N VAL A 13 13.94 0.18 -18.06
CA VAL A 13 14.23 0.47 -16.64
C VAL A 13 15.60 -0.05 -16.19
N ASN A 14 15.99 -1.24 -16.64
CA ASN A 14 17.30 -1.83 -16.34
C ASN A 14 18.45 -1.00 -16.94
N SER A 15 18.35 -0.65 -18.23
CA SER A 15 19.39 0.13 -18.92
C SER A 15 19.52 1.55 -18.35
N ILE A 16 18.40 2.19 -18.02
CA ILE A 16 18.40 3.51 -17.38
C ILE A 16 19.07 3.42 -16.01
N ALA A 17 18.71 2.42 -15.20
CA ALA A 17 19.28 2.25 -13.86
C ALA A 17 20.79 2.05 -13.89
N GLU A 18 21.31 1.26 -14.83
CA GLU A 18 22.76 1.07 -15.03
C GLU A 18 23.47 2.37 -15.40
N LYS A 19 22.88 3.19 -16.28
CA LYS A 19 23.44 4.50 -16.66
C LYS A 19 23.44 5.48 -15.49
N VAL A 20 22.38 5.49 -14.68
CA VAL A 20 22.29 6.30 -13.45
C VAL A 20 23.38 5.87 -12.47
N LEU A 21 23.52 4.57 -12.18
CA LEU A 21 24.56 4.05 -11.29
C LEU A 21 25.96 4.42 -11.81
N LYS A 22 26.23 4.19 -13.10
CA LYS A 22 27.53 4.53 -13.70
C LYS A 22 27.86 6.02 -13.54
N LYS A 23 26.88 6.90 -13.74
CA LYS A 23 27.06 8.34 -13.56
C LYS A 23 27.29 8.71 -12.09
N GLN A 24 26.57 8.09 -11.16
CA GLN A 24 26.74 8.29 -9.71
C GLN A 24 28.14 7.87 -9.24
N LEU A 25 28.63 6.70 -9.66
CA LEU A 25 29.99 6.22 -9.32
C LEU A 25 31.10 7.09 -9.93
N ASN A 26 30.85 7.74 -11.06
CA ASN A 26 31.82 8.66 -11.67
C ASN A 26 31.90 10.01 -10.96
N ILE A 27 30.77 10.50 -10.43
CA ILE A 27 30.71 11.75 -9.67
C ILE A 27 31.33 11.54 -8.28
N ASN A 28 30.96 10.44 -7.62
CA ASN A 28 31.40 10.17 -6.25
C ASN A 28 32.48 9.08 -6.23
N LYS A 29 33.75 9.51 -6.30
CA LYS A 29 34.93 8.63 -6.28
C LYS A 29 35.00 7.76 -5.02
N ASN A 30 34.52 8.26 -3.88
CA ASN A 30 34.50 7.49 -2.63
C ASN A 30 33.49 6.34 -2.70
N LEU A 31 32.29 6.55 -3.24
CA LEU A 31 31.33 5.45 -3.47
C LEU A 31 31.91 4.39 -4.40
N LYS A 32 32.61 4.81 -5.47
CA LYS A 32 33.26 3.89 -6.41
C LYS A 32 34.31 2.99 -5.76
N GLN A 33 35.04 3.50 -4.77
CA GLN A 33 36.05 2.72 -4.05
C GLN A 33 35.43 1.79 -2.99
N ASN A 34 34.32 2.21 -2.36
CA ASN A 34 33.73 1.50 -1.22
C ASN A 34 32.61 0.51 -1.61
N TYR A 35 32.08 0.58 -2.84
CA TYR A 35 30.98 -0.28 -3.27
C TYR A 35 31.48 -1.60 -3.86
N ASN A 36 31.19 -2.69 -3.16
CA ASN A 36 31.28 -4.04 -3.70
C ASN A 36 30.07 -4.35 -4.60
N GLU A 37 30.04 -5.53 -5.21
CA GLU A 37 28.95 -5.97 -6.09
C GLU A 37 27.59 -6.00 -5.38
N TYR A 38 27.56 -6.32 -4.08
CA TYR A 38 26.35 -6.28 -3.27
C TYR A 38 25.79 -4.85 -3.15
N HIS A 39 26.61 -3.86 -2.81
CA HIS A 39 26.21 -2.45 -2.73
C HIS A 39 25.73 -1.91 -4.08
N LYS A 40 26.41 -2.26 -5.18
CA LYS A 40 25.99 -1.88 -6.53
C LYS A 40 24.62 -2.47 -6.89
N LYS A 41 24.39 -3.74 -6.57
CA LYS A 41 23.10 -4.39 -6.79
C LYS A 41 21.97 -3.70 -6.01
N LYS A 42 22.21 -3.35 -4.75
CA LYS A 42 21.22 -2.61 -3.94
C LYS A 42 20.93 -1.21 -4.49
N CYS A 43 21.95 -0.48 -4.90
CA CYS A 43 21.75 0.82 -5.54
C CYS A 43 20.96 0.71 -6.85
N LEU A 44 21.20 -0.33 -7.66
CA LEU A 44 20.39 -0.60 -8.86
C LEU A 44 18.94 -0.91 -8.52
N GLU A 45 18.67 -1.70 -7.48
CA GLU A 45 17.32 -1.97 -6.99
C GLU A 45 16.62 -0.65 -6.60
N ASP A 46 17.27 0.21 -5.81
CA ASP A 46 16.72 1.50 -5.39
C ASP A 46 16.41 2.43 -6.58
N ILE A 47 17.32 2.53 -7.55
CA ILE A 47 17.09 3.33 -8.76
C ILE A 47 15.88 2.81 -9.55
N LYS A 48 15.72 1.49 -9.67
CA LYS A 48 14.53 0.91 -10.33
C LYS A 48 13.26 1.25 -9.56
N TYR A 49 13.28 1.21 -8.23
CA TYR A 49 12.14 1.66 -7.42
C TYR A 49 11.82 3.13 -7.67
N HIS A 50 12.83 4.02 -7.67
CA HIS A 50 12.62 5.44 -7.98
C HIS A 50 11.95 5.64 -9.36
N LEU A 51 12.44 4.95 -10.39
CA LEU A 51 11.87 5.02 -11.73
C LEU A 51 10.45 4.48 -11.78
N ASN A 52 10.16 3.36 -11.10
CA ASN A 52 8.81 2.78 -11.06
C ASN A 52 7.81 3.77 -10.44
N TYR A 53 8.11 4.34 -9.27
CA TYR A 53 7.25 5.36 -8.64
C TYR A 53 7.07 6.60 -9.52
N LEU A 54 8.14 7.08 -10.18
CA LEU A 54 8.04 8.18 -11.12
C LEU A 54 7.10 7.85 -12.29
N THR A 55 7.18 6.63 -12.85
CA THR A 55 6.30 6.23 -13.95
C THR A 55 4.85 6.09 -13.52
N GLU A 56 4.57 5.62 -12.31
CA GLU A 56 3.19 5.58 -11.79
C GLU A 56 2.63 6.97 -11.53
N ALA A 57 3.43 7.88 -10.97
CA ALA A 57 3.06 9.28 -10.82
C ALA A 57 2.68 9.89 -12.18
N LEU A 58 3.51 9.66 -13.20
CA LEU A 58 3.27 10.16 -14.57
C LEU A 58 2.04 9.52 -15.23
N ALA A 59 1.85 8.21 -15.06
CA ALA A 59 0.72 7.47 -15.63
C ALA A 59 -0.63 7.89 -15.01
N ASN A 60 -0.61 8.34 -13.77
CA ASN A 60 -1.80 8.83 -13.06
C ASN A 60 -1.92 10.36 -13.09
N SER A 61 -0.90 11.07 -13.60
CA SER A 61 -0.81 12.53 -13.50
C SER A 61 -1.00 13.03 -12.06
N GLU A 62 -0.36 12.34 -11.12
CA GLU A 62 -0.38 12.62 -9.69
C GLU A 62 1.06 12.73 -9.19
N LYS A 63 1.56 13.96 -9.04
CA LYS A 63 2.94 14.22 -8.60
C LYS A 63 3.19 13.72 -7.17
N ASP A 64 2.14 13.71 -6.35
CA ASP A 64 2.22 13.39 -4.92
C ASP A 64 2.59 11.91 -4.70
N ILE A 65 2.29 11.03 -5.66
CA ILE A 65 2.75 9.63 -5.66
C ILE A 65 4.28 9.56 -5.59
N PHE A 66 4.99 10.42 -6.33
CA PHE A 66 6.45 10.42 -6.35
C PHE A 66 7.05 11.19 -5.16
N SER A 67 6.46 12.30 -4.73
CA SER A 67 6.98 13.05 -3.58
C SER A 67 6.74 12.34 -2.25
N ASP A 68 5.61 11.68 -2.06
CA ASP A 68 5.34 10.88 -0.85
C ASP A 68 6.33 9.70 -0.78
N TYR A 69 6.59 9.06 -1.92
CA TYR A 69 7.63 8.06 -2.04
C TYR A 69 9.03 8.62 -1.71
N ALA A 70 9.36 9.81 -2.20
CA ALA A 70 10.65 10.44 -1.92
C ALA A 70 10.84 10.69 -0.42
N LEU A 71 9.82 11.21 0.27
CA LEU A 71 9.83 11.38 1.73
C LEU A 71 9.98 10.04 2.46
N TRP A 72 9.28 9.01 1.98
CA TRP A 72 9.42 7.66 2.51
C TRP A 72 10.85 7.13 2.34
N ALA A 73 11.44 7.29 1.16
CA ALA A 73 12.81 6.87 0.86
C ALA A 73 13.83 7.64 1.71
N LYS A 74 13.65 8.95 1.92
CA LYS A 74 14.47 9.78 2.81
C LYS A 74 14.56 9.19 4.21
N ILE A 75 13.41 8.88 4.82
CA ILE A 75 13.35 8.32 6.17
C ILE A 75 14.08 6.98 6.24
N LEU A 76 13.82 6.08 5.28
CA LEU A 76 14.47 4.76 5.24
C LEU A 76 16.00 4.89 5.12
N LEU A 77 16.46 5.67 4.14
CA LEU A 77 17.87 5.84 3.83
C LEU A 77 18.62 6.51 4.99
N ASN A 78 18.07 7.56 5.60
CA ASN A 78 18.69 8.20 6.76
C ASN A 78 18.82 7.24 7.95
N LYS A 79 17.84 6.33 8.16
CA LYS A 79 17.92 5.28 9.19
C LYS A 79 18.90 4.15 8.85
N LEU A 80 19.33 4.06 7.60
CA LEU A 80 20.42 3.20 7.12
C LEU A 80 21.77 3.95 7.05
N GLY A 81 21.84 5.21 7.50
CA GLY A 81 23.05 6.03 7.51
C GLY A 81 23.39 6.70 6.16
N ILE A 82 22.45 6.71 5.21
CA ILE A 82 22.61 7.36 3.91
C ILE A 82 21.95 8.74 3.97
N ALA A 83 22.74 9.80 3.80
CA ALA A 83 22.29 11.17 3.95
C ALA A 83 21.28 11.60 2.85
N THR A 84 20.35 12.49 3.20
CA THR A 84 19.33 13.05 2.29
C THR A 84 19.94 13.63 1.02
N GLU A 85 21.12 14.24 1.12
CA GLU A 85 21.88 14.82 0.01
C GLU A 85 22.22 13.77 -1.05
N THR A 86 22.48 12.52 -0.64
CA THR A 86 22.76 11.40 -1.54
C THR A 86 21.52 11.02 -2.36
N LEU A 87 20.34 11.03 -1.75
CA LEU A 87 19.07 10.80 -2.44
C LEU A 87 18.75 11.94 -3.42
N ILE A 88 18.95 13.19 -3.00
CA ILE A 88 18.78 14.37 -3.87
C ILE A 88 19.74 14.31 -5.06
N GLU A 89 21.01 13.96 -4.84
CA GLU A 89 22.00 13.76 -5.91
C GLU A 89 21.53 12.68 -6.88
N ASN A 90 21.06 11.53 -6.38
CA ASN A 90 20.55 10.45 -7.21
C ASN A 90 19.36 10.90 -8.08
N PHE A 91 18.40 11.65 -7.51
CA PHE A 91 17.27 12.21 -8.27
C PHE A 91 17.71 13.20 -9.35
N ASN A 92 18.71 14.04 -9.08
CA ASN A 92 19.30 14.92 -10.09
C ASN A 92 19.97 14.13 -11.23
N ILE A 93 20.65 13.03 -10.90
CA ILE A 93 21.26 12.14 -11.90
C ILE A 93 20.19 11.46 -12.75
N ILE A 94 19.12 10.92 -12.13
CA ILE A 94 17.96 10.36 -12.85
C ILE A 94 17.40 11.40 -13.82
N ASN A 95 17.15 12.63 -13.33
CA ASN A 95 16.62 13.71 -14.16
C ASN A 95 17.52 14.00 -15.38
N ALA A 96 18.84 14.06 -15.17
CA ALA A 96 19.80 14.31 -16.23
C ALA A 96 19.88 13.15 -17.26
N VAL A 97 19.84 11.90 -16.80
CA VAL A 97 19.85 10.72 -17.68
C VAL A 97 18.58 10.70 -18.54
N LEU A 98 17.40 10.85 -17.92
CA LEU A 98 16.13 10.86 -18.64
C LEU A 98 16.04 12.03 -19.63
N SER A 99 16.53 13.21 -19.24
CA SER A 99 16.52 14.39 -20.10
C SER A 99 17.38 14.20 -21.34
N ASN A 100 18.56 13.60 -21.19
CA ASN A 100 19.46 13.35 -22.31
C ASN A 100 18.93 12.25 -23.24
N GLU A 101 18.47 11.12 -22.69
CA GLU A 101 18.05 9.98 -23.51
C GLU A 101 16.74 10.20 -24.27
N TYR A 102 15.83 10.96 -23.67
CA TYR A 102 14.50 11.17 -24.24
C TYR A 102 14.26 12.60 -24.68
N SER A 103 15.32 13.42 -24.74
CA SER A 103 15.29 14.83 -25.14
C SER A 103 14.20 15.61 -24.41
N LEU A 104 14.08 15.38 -23.09
CA LEU A 104 13.02 15.98 -22.29
C LEU A 104 13.27 17.48 -22.11
N LYS A 105 12.23 18.29 -22.36
CA LYS A 105 12.26 19.72 -22.08
C LYS A 105 12.19 19.96 -20.56
N LYS A 106 12.73 21.09 -20.10
CA LYS A 106 12.68 21.52 -18.68
C LYS A 106 11.26 21.56 -18.10
N ASN A 107 10.25 21.83 -18.92
CA ASN A 107 8.84 21.87 -18.53
C ASN A 107 8.09 20.54 -18.74
N SER A 108 8.81 19.44 -19.02
CA SER A 108 8.18 18.12 -19.10
C SER A 108 7.72 17.66 -17.70
N LYS A 109 6.63 16.90 -17.64
CA LYS A 109 6.06 16.43 -16.37
C LYS A 109 7.04 15.57 -15.56
N ALA A 110 7.90 14.79 -16.21
CA ALA A 110 8.92 13.99 -15.52
C ALA A 110 9.92 14.88 -14.76
N VAL A 111 10.43 15.92 -15.43
CA VAL A 111 11.34 16.90 -14.81
C VAL A 111 10.64 17.67 -13.70
N GLU A 112 9.39 18.09 -13.93
CA GLU A 112 8.55 18.79 -12.93
C GLU A 112 8.37 17.95 -11.67
N TYR A 113 8.04 16.66 -11.80
CA TYR A 113 7.76 15.78 -10.65
C TYR A 113 9.04 15.47 -9.87
N ILE A 114 10.17 15.26 -10.54
CA ILE A 114 11.46 15.06 -9.87
C ILE A 114 11.86 16.32 -9.10
N ASN A 115 11.78 17.51 -9.73
CA ASN A 115 12.12 18.77 -9.09
C ASN A 115 11.19 19.07 -7.90
N TYR A 116 9.90 18.75 -8.02
CA TYR A 116 8.94 18.88 -6.92
C TYR A 116 9.33 18.00 -5.73
N ALA A 117 9.66 16.72 -5.97
CA ALA A 117 10.13 15.81 -4.93
C ALA A 117 11.42 16.30 -4.25
N ILE A 118 12.40 16.78 -5.03
CA ILE A 118 13.65 17.36 -4.48
C ILE A 118 13.35 18.56 -3.57
N ASN A 119 12.46 19.46 -3.96
CA ASN A 119 12.09 20.63 -3.16
C ASN A 119 11.46 20.22 -1.81
N ILE A 120 10.60 19.20 -1.84
CA ILE A 120 9.99 18.62 -0.63
C ILE A 120 11.05 18.00 0.29
N LEU A 121 12.00 17.23 -0.27
CA LEU A 121 13.08 16.60 0.50
C LEU A 121 13.91 17.61 1.30
N VAL A 122 14.12 18.82 0.76
CA VAL A 122 14.86 19.90 1.42
C VAL A 122 14.04 20.56 2.54
N LYS A 123 12.72 20.69 2.37
CA LYS A 123 11.87 21.45 3.28
C LYS A 123 11.34 20.65 4.47
N GLU A 124 11.09 19.37 4.31
CA GLU A 124 10.39 18.59 5.33
C GLU A 124 11.33 17.95 6.36
N GLU A 125 11.00 18.15 7.63
CA GLU A 125 11.65 17.49 8.77
C GLU A 125 11.22 16.01 8.89
N GLU A 126 12.13 15.17 9.39
CA GLU A 126 11.85 13.77 9.72
C GLU A 126 11.05 13.63 11.02
N LYS A 127 9.74 13.87 10.98
CA LYS A 127 8.87 13.56 12.12
C LYS A 127 7.81 12.55 11.75
N VAL A 128 8.12 11.27 11.97
CA VAL A 128 7.15 10.18 11.81
C VAL A 128 6.47 9.89 13.16
N LYS A 129 5.32 10.52 13.37
CA LYS A 129 4.50 10.35 14.59
C LYS A 129 3.91 8.95 14.68
N SER A 130 3.67 8.48 15.92
CA SER A 130 3.01 7.20 16.17
C SER A 130 1.57 7.18 15.64
N PHE A 131 1.12 6.02 15.18
CA PHE A 131 -0.27 5.79 14.78
C PHE A 131 -1.18 5.44 15.96
N ILE A 132 -0.61 5.15 17.13
CA ILE A 132 -1.36 4.99 18.38
C ILE A 132 -1.38 6.34 19.08
N THR A 133 -2.48 7.09 18.89
CA THR A 133 -2.61 8.49 19.35
C THR A 133 -3.51 8.61 20.58
N ASP A 134 -3.44 9.75 21.27
CA ASP A 134 -4.32 10.08 22.41
C ASP A 134 -5.81 10.14 22.06
N LYS A 135 -6.14 10.25 20.77
CA LYS A 135 -7.54 10.24 20.29
C LYS A 135 -8.12 8.83 20.18
N ASN A 136 -7.30 7.79 20.31
CA ASN A 136 -7.75 6.41 20.20
C ASN A 136 -8.44 5.99 21.52
N PRO A 137 -9.73 5.60 21.50
CA PRO A 137 -10.43 5.20 22.72
C PRO A 137 -9.86 3.93 23.37
N LEU A 138 -9.18 3.06 22.60
CA LEU A 138 -8.53 1.84 23.08
C LEU A 138 -7.00 1.96 23.04
N LYS A 139 -6.46 3.16 23.31
CA LYS A 139 -5.02 3.44 23.24
C LYS A 139 -4.20 2.49 24.12
N GLU A 140 -4.65 2.24 25.35
CA GLU A 140 -3.91 1.41 26.30
C GLU A 140 -3.85 -0.04 25.84
N GLU A 141 -4.98 -0.58 25.39
CA GLU A 141 -5.12 -1.93 24.85
C GLU A 141 -4.28 -2.08 23.59
N ALA A 142 -4.32 -1.09 22.68
CA ALA A 142 -3.50 -1.06 21.48
C ALA A 142 -2.00 -1.06 21.81
N SER A 143 -1.58 -0.27 22.79
CA SER A 143 -0.19 -0.20 23.23
C SER A 143 0.27 -1.52 23.87
N LYS A 144 -0.54 -2.13 24.74
CA LYS A 144 -0.28 -3.44 25.35
C LYS A 144 -0.23 -4.55 24.30
N TYR A 145 -1.14 -4.52 23.33
CA TYR A 145 -1.16 -5.49 22.23
C TYR A 145 0.10 -5.39 21.38
N LEU A 146 0.52 -4.18 20.99
CA LEU A 146 1.77 -3.93 20.28
C LEU A 146 2.98 -4.44 21.09
N GLU A 147 3.04 -4.14 22.38
CA GLU A 147 4.12 -4.63 23.25
C GLU A 147 4.19 -6.17 23.24
N PHE A 148 3.05 -6.85 23.37
CA PHE A 148 3.02 -8.31 23.42
C PHE A 148 3.48 -8.96 22.11
N ILE A 149 3.00 -8.47 20.95
CA ILE A 149 3.39 -9.06 19.67
C ILE A 149 4.85 -8.77 19.32
N LEU A 150 5.38 -7.58 19.64
CA LEU A 150 6.79 -7.25 19.39
C LEU A 150 7.76 -8.07 20.26
N ASN A 151 7.32 -8.47 21.46
CA ASN A 151 8.09 -9.29 22.39
C ASN A 151 7.79 -10.80 22.28
N ALA A 152 7.17 -11.24 21.19
CA ALA A 152 6.80 -12.64 20.96
C ALA A 152 5.92 -13.29 22.06
N LYS A 153 5.18 -12.48 22.83
CA LYS A 153 4.24 -12.93 23.88
C LYS A 153 2.87 -13.24 23.27
N LYS A 154 2.82 -14.12 22.27
CA LYS A 154 1.61 -14.48 21.50
C LYS A 154 0.41 -14.81 22.39
N ASP A 155 0.60 -15.63 23.42
CA ASP A 155 -0.52 -16.07 24.27
C ASP A 155 -1.12 -14.91 25.06
N LYS A 156 -0.29 -13.94 25.49
CA LYS A 156 -0.78 -12.72 26.14
C LYS A 156 -1.54 -11.81 25.16
N ALA A 157 -1.04 -11.67 23.93
CA ALA A 157 -1.72 -10.91 22.87
C ALA A 157 -3.10 -11.50 22.56
N VAL A 158 -3.18 -12.82 22.40
CA VAL A 158 -4.44 -13.53 22.18
C VAL A 158 -5.39 -13.36 23.38
N ASN A 159 -4.91 -13.61 24.60
CA ASN A 159 -5.74 -13.53 25.80
C ASN A 159 -6.28 -12.11 26.04
N LEU A 160 -5.48 -11.07 25.78
CA LEU A 160 -5.90 -9.67 25.88
C LEU A 160 -7.12 -9.41 24.98
N ILE A 161 -7.01 -9.76 23.70
CA ILE A 161 -8.07 -9.48 22.73
C ILE A 161 -9.32 -10.32 22.98
N MET A 162 -9.16 -11.61 23.33
CA MET A 162 -10.29 -12.47 23.65
C MET A 162 -11.02 -12.03 24.93
N LYS A 163 -10.30 -11.46 25.91
CA LYS A 163 -10.91 -10.86 27.09
C LYS A 163 -11.75 -9.64 26.72
N ILE A 164 -11.18 -8.70 25.95
CA ILE A 164 -11.86 -7.48 25.49
C ILE A 164 -13.14 -7.83 24.69
N ALA A 165 -13.07 -8.82 23.81
CA ALA A 165 -14.24 -9.27 23.04
C ALA A 165 -15.35 -9.89 23.91
N LYS A 166 -14.99 -10.60 24.99
CA LYS A 166 -15.96 -11.17 25.94
C LYS A 166 -16.58 -10.12 26.86
N GLU A 167 -15.84 -9.07 27.18
CA GLU A 167 -16.29 -7.95 28.04
C GLU A 167 -17.16 -6.93 27.28
N SER A 168 -17.84 -7.37 26.22
CA SER A 168 -18.80 -6.58 25.41
C SER A 168 -18.22 -5.48 24.52
N THR A 169 -16.91 -5.49 24.22
CA THR A 169 -16.38 -4.62 23.16
C THR A 169 -16.69 -5.21 21.78
N PRO A 170 -17.39 -4.50 20.88
CA PRO A 170 -17.68 -5.01 19.54
C PRO A 170 -16.40 -5.30 18.76
N VAL A 171 -16.40 -6.38 17.96
CA VAL A 171 -15.24 -6.76 17.13
C VAL A 171 -14.82 -5.62 16.19
N ARG A 172 -15.78 -4.83 15.68
CA ARG A 172 -15.51 -3.63 14.87
C ARG A 172 -14.62 -2.62 15.59
N GLU A 173 -14.82 -2.41 16.89
CA GLU A 173 -14.00 -1.50 17.70
C GLU A 173 -12.59 -2.05 17.92
N ILE A 174 -12.44 -3.36 18.14
CA ILE A 174 -11.12 -4.01 18.24
C ILE A 174 -10.34 -3.81 16.93
N TYR A 175 -11.00 -3.99 15.79
CA TYR A 175 -10.36 -3.85 14.49
C TYR A 175 -9.91 -2.40 14.24
N LEU A 176 -10.79 -1.42 14.45
CA LEU A 176 -10.51 -0.01 14.14
C LEU A 176 -9.56 0.64 15.14
N ASN A 177 -9.65 0.28 16.42
CA ASN A 177 -8.95 0.98 17.50
C ASN A 177 -7.75 0.19 18.06
N ILE A 178 -7.62 -1.10 17.74
CA ILE A 178 -6.43 -1.90 18.12
C ILE A 178 -5.69 -2.34 16.87
N PHE A 179 -6.28 -3.20 16.03
CA PHE A 179 -5.52 -3.81 14.93
C PHE A 179 -5.05 -2.79 13.90
N GLN A 180 -5.93 -1.91 13.41
CA GLN A 180 -5.56 -0.92 12.41
C GLN A 180 -4.41 0.01 12.86
N PRO A 181 -4.49 0.69 14.03
CA PRO A 181 -3.40 1.56 14.46
C PRO A 181 -2.14 0.79 14.82
N VAL A 182 -2.24 -0.43 15.36
CA VAL A 182 -1.08 -1.28 15.65
C VAL A 182 -0.37 -1.71 14.37
N GLN A 183 -1.11 -2.11 13.33
CA GLN A 183 -0.53 -2.51 12.05
C GLN A 183 0.17 -1.33 11.34
N HIS A 184 -0.43 -0.14 11.38
CA HIS A 184 0.25 1.07 10.91
C HIS A 184 1.50 1.40 11.75
N GLU A 185 1.46 1.17 13.07
CA GLU A 185 2.59 1.42 13.96
C GLU A 185 3.73 0.41 13.74
N ILE A 186 3.44 -0.86 13.50
CA ILE A 186 4.42 -1.86 13.09
C ILE A 186 5.07 -1.41 11.79
N GLY A 187 4.29 -1.01 10.78
CA GLY A 187 4.81 -0.48 9.52
C GLY A 187 5.73 0.73 9.72
N ARG A 188 5.36 1.65 10.62
CA ARG A 188 6.18 2.80 11.01
C ARG A 188 7.50 2.39 11.66
N LEU A 189 7.44 1.46 12.61
CA LEU A 189 8.62 0.97 13.33
C LEU A 189 9.58 0.24 12.39
N TRP A 190 9.05 -0.54 11.45
CA TRP A 190 9.84 -1.20 10.41
C TRP A 190 10.48 -0.16 9.49
N HIS A 191 9.69 0.78 8.97
CA HIS A 191 10.15 1.84 8.07
C HIS A 191 11.23 2.72 8.72
N THR A 192 11.14 2.94 10.04
CA THR A 192 12.13 3.71 10.81
C THR A 192 13.29 2.87 11.36
N ASN A 193 13.43 1.62 10.89
CA ASN A 193 14.48 0.67 11.27
C ASN A 193 14.55 0.39 12.79
N LYS A 194 13.39 0.41 13.46
CA LYS A 194 13.25 0.08 14.90
C LYS A 194 12.92 -1.38 15.15
N ILE A 195 12.34 -2.06 14.16
CA ILE A 195 12.07 -3.49 14.18
C ILE A 195 12.54 -4.11 12.86
N SER A 196 12.92 -5.39 12.89
CA SER A 196 13.28 -6.12 11.68
C SER A 196 12.06 -6.52 10.86
N VAL A 197 12.28 -6.87 9.59
CA VAL A 197 11.25 -7.48 8.73
C VAL A 197 10.68 -8.77 9.36
N GLY A 198 11.50 -9.55 10.07
CA GLY A 198 11.04 -10.75 10.77
C GLY A 198 10.07 -10.44 11.91
N GLN A 199 10.28 -9.34 12.64
CA GLN A 199 9.36 -8.89 13.69
C GLN A 199 8.04 -8.35 13.10
N GLU A 200 8.10 -7.65 11.96
CA GLU A 200 6.90 -7.23 11.24
C GLU A 200 6.08 -8.46 10.80
N HIS A 201 6.70 -9.40 10.07
CA HIS A 201 6.05 -10.64 9.62
C HIS A 201 5.44 -11.42 10.78
N TYR A 202 6.18 -11.59 11.89
CA TYR A 202 5.68 -12.28 13.07
C TYR A 202 4.46 -11.56 13.68
N SER A 203 4.52 -10.23 13.80
CA SER A 203 3.43 -9.43 14.36
C SER A 203 2.16 -9.50 13.49
N THR A 204 2.33 -9.48 12.17
CA THR A 204 1.26 -9.68 11.19
C THR A 204 0.65 -11.08 11.33
N ALA A 205 1.46 -12.13 11.40
CA ALA A 205 0.98 -13.51 11.59
C ALA A 205 0.22 -13.72 12.91
N VAL A 206 0.70 -13.12 14.02
CA VAL A 206 -0.03 -13.16 15.30
C VAL A 206 -1.37 -12.43 15.17
N THR A 207 -1.41 -11.30 14.46
CA THR A 207 -2.67 -10.57 14.24
C THR A 207 -3.67 -11.42 13.44
N GLN A 208 -3.24 -12.10 12.37
CA GLN A 208 -4.10 -13.01 11.60
C GLN A 208 -4.66 -14.16 12.46
N LEU A 209 -3.83 -14.73 13.33
CA LEU A 209 -4.28 -15.76 14.28
C LEU A 209 -5.37 -15.22 15.22
N VAL A 210 -5.18 -14.02 15.75
CA VAL A 210 -6.17 -13.39 16.65
C VAL A 210 -7.46 -13.05 15.90
N MET A 211 -7.38 -12.50 14.69
CA MET A 211 -8.55 -12.25 13.83
C MET A 211 -9.35 -13.53 13.59
N SER A 212 -8.67 -14.65 13.32
CA SER A 212 -9.31 -15.95 13.12
C SER A 212 -10.03 -16.46 14.38
N ARG A 213 -9.49 -16.18 15.59
CA ARG A 213 -10.16 -16.52 16.85
C ARG A 213 -11.38 -15.66 17.15
N LEU A 214 -11.42 -14.43 16.62
CA LEU A 214 -12.57 -13.54 16.77
C LEU A 214 -13.77 -13.95 15.91
N TYR A 215 -13.59 -14.87 14.96
CA TYR A 215 -14.65 -15.29 14.04
C TYR A 215 -15.84 -15.93 14.77
N SER A 216 -15.65 -16.54 15.93
CA SER A 216 -16.77 -17.04 16.76
C SER A 216 -17.68 -15.93 17.30
N PHE A 217 -17.23 -14.68 17.33
CA PHE A 217 -18.07 -13.52 17.68
C PHE A 217 -18.71 -12.87 16.44
N ILE A 218 -18.17 -13.13 15.25
CA ILE A 218 -18.68 -12.60 13.97
C ILE A 218 -19.88 -13.43 13.50
N LEU A 219 -19.76 -14.77 13.55
CA LEU A 219 -20.78 -15.69 13.04
C LEU A 219 -22.10 -15.71 13.84
N ASN A 220 -22.16 -15.06 15.01
CA ASN A 220 -23.34 -15.07 15.87
C ASN A 220 -24.40 -14.02 15.47
N SER A 221 -24.38 -13.49 14.25
CA SER A 221 -25.40 -12.56 13.77
C SER A 221 -26.43 -13.25 12.89
N ASP A 222 -27.71 -13.23 13.29
CA ASP A 222 -28.85 -13.71 12.48
C ASP A 222 -29.15 -12.82 11.25
N ASN A 223 -28.39 -11.75 11.06
CA ASN A 223 -28.60 -10.78 9.99
C ASN A 223 -27.99 -11.30 8.68
N THR A 224 -28.83 -11.61 7.70
CA THR A 224 -28.38 -12.00 6.34
C THR A 224 -28.90 -11.01 5.31
N LYS A 225 -28.01 -10.49 4.45
CA LYS A 225 -28.35 -9.58 3.35
C LYS A 225 -28.58 -10.31 2.02
N ASN A 226 -28.22 -11.59 1.91
CA ASN A 226 -28.20 -12.34 0.64
C ASN A 226 -27.42 -11.61 -0.46
N LYS A 227 -26.31 -10.98 -0.07
CA LYS A 227 -25.40 -10.25 -0.96
C LYS A 227 -24.00 -10.85 -0.87
N THR A 228 -23.31 -10.91 -1.99
CA THR A 228 -21.98 -11.55 -2.08
C THR A 228 -20.92 -10.52 -2.43
N MET A 229 -19.79 -10.55 -1.71
CA MET A 229 -18.63 -9.72 -2.05
C MET A 229 -17.36 -10.54 -2.22
N ILE A 230 -16.47 -10.08 -3.10
CA ILE A 230 -15.10 -10.59 -3.23
C ILE A 230 -14.12 -9.54 -2.69
N ALA A 231 -13.16 -9.96 -1.86
CA ALA A 231 -12.11 -9.09 -1.32
C ALA A 231 -10.73 -9.64 -1.72
N ALA A 232 -9.90 -8.80 -2.34
CA ALA A 232 -8.54 -9.20 -2.74
C ALA A 232 -7.54 -8.03 -2.68
N SER A 233 -6.29 -8.34 -2.36
CA SER A 233 -5.16 -7.46 -2.67
C SER A 233 -4.68 -7.76 -4.09
N ILE A 234 -4.39 -6.72 -4.87
CA ILE A 234 -4.13 -6.84 -6.31
C ILE A 234 -2.66 -7.07 -6.58
N GLY A 235 -2.38 -7.82 -7.63
CA GLY A 235 -1.02 -8.07 -8.07
C GLY A 235 -0.21 -8.82 -7.05
N GLU A 236 1.10 -8.59 -7.05
CA GLU A 236 2.05 -9.23 -6.12
C GLU A 236 2.00 -8.60 -4.70
N GLU A 237 0.95 -7.85 -4.37
CA GLU A 237 0.77 -7.22 -3.08
C GLU A 237 0.57 -8.28 -1.99
N LEU A 238 1.43 -8.25 -0.97
CA LEU A 238 1.37 -9.16 0.18
C LEU A 238 0.59 -8.57 1.37
N HIS A 239 0.27 -7.28 1.32
CA HIS A 239 -0.46 -6.60 2.39
C HIS A 239 -1.95 -6.91 2.33
N GLU A 240 -2.41 -7.89 3.10
CA GLU A 240 -3.81 -8.37 3.08
C GLU A 240 -4.62 -8.08 4.35
N ILE A 241 -4.00 -7.63 5.46
CA ILE A 241 -4.73 -7.38 6.71
C ILE A 241 -5.87 -6.36 6.52
N GLY A 242 -5.60 -5.25 5.83
CA GLY A 242 -6.61 -4.21 5.60
C GLY A 242 -7.81 -4.72 4.81
N ILE A 243 -7.59 -5.49 3.73
CA ILE A 243 -8.70 -6.04 2.93
C ILE A 243 -9.38 -7.21 3.63
N ARG A 244 -8.67 -7.95 4.50
CA ARG A 244 -9.28 -8.92 5.40
C ARG A 244 -10.24 -8.25 6.38
N MET A 245 -9.83 -7.14 7.00
CA MET A 245 -10.71 -6.36 7.87
C MET A 245 -11.96 -5.88 7.13
N VAL A 246 -11.84 -5.45 5.87
CA VAL A 246 -13.00 -5.10 5.04
C VAL A 246 -13.93 -6.32 4.88
N ALA A 247 -13.39 -7.48 4.48
CA ALA A 247 -14.20 -8.69 4.34
C ALA A 247 -14.93 -9.05 5.65
N ASP A 248 -14.22 -9.05 6.78
CA ASP A 248 -14.82 -9.37 8.08
C ASP A 248 -15.90 -8.35 8.49
N PHE A 249 -15.77 -7.06 8.13
CA PHE A 249 -16.81 -6.05 8.36
C PHE A 249 -18.07 -6.30 7.53
N PHE A 250 -17.92 -6.75 6.28
CA PHE A 250 -19.05 -7.12 5.42
C PHE A 250 -19.72 -8.39 5.93
N GLU A 251 -18.95 -9.38 6.40
CA GLU A 251 -19.49 -10.57 7.06
C GLU A 251 -20.32 -10.20 8.30
N MET A 252 -19.78 -9.34 9.17
CA MET A 252 -20.52 -8.78 10.33
C MET A 252 -21.76 -7.96 9.93
N ASP A 253 -21.89 -7.57 8.67
CA ASP A 253 -23.01 -6.81 8.12
C ASP A 253 -24.01 -7.71 7.35
N GLY A 254 -23.79 -9.03 7.38
CA GLY A 254 -24.67 -10.05 6.82
C GLY A 254 -24.38 -10.42 5.36
N TRP A 255 -23.22 -10.06 4.82
CA TRP A 255 -22.81 -10.45 3.48
C TRP A 255 -22.12 -11.81 3.46
N ASN A 256 -22.24 -12.52 2.34
CA ASN A 256 -21.39 -13.66 2.03
C ASN A 256 -20.04 -13.14 1.50
N THR A 257 -18.96 -13.32 2.25
CA THR A 257 -17.65 -12.80 1.85
C THR A 257 -16.69 -13.87 1.31
N TYR A 258 -16.12 -13.59 0.14
CA TYR A 258 -15.04 -14.37 -0.46
C TYR A 258 -13.73 -13.58 -0.35
N PHE A 259 -12.99 -13.81 0.73
CA PHE A 259 -11.66 -13.24 0.93
C PHE A 259 -10.60 -14.09 0.20
N TYR A 260 -9.99 -13.53 -0.84
CA TYR A 260 -8.94 -14.18 -1.64
C TYR A 260 -7.51 -13.79 -1.22
N GLY A 261 -7.38 -12.84 -0.30
CA GLY A 261 -6.08 -12.45 0.25
C GLY A 261 -5.14 -11.82 -0.77
N ALA A 262 -3.85 -12.00 -0.52
CA ALA A 262 -2.74 -11.53 -1.34
C ALA A 262 -2.51 -12.35 -2.62
N ASN A 263 -1.85 -11.73 -3.61
CA ASN A 263 -1.30 -12.41 -4.79
C ASN A 263 -2.29 -13.31 -5.56
N THR A 264 -3.55 -12.89 -5.67
CA THR A 264 -4.56 -13.62 -6.45
C THR A 264 -4.49 -13.24 -7.93
N PRO A 265 -4.33 -14.19 -8.87
CA PRO A 265 -4.27 -13.88 -10.29
C PRO A 265 -5.55 -13.21 -10.81
N ASN A 266 -5.40 -12.17 -11.64
CA ASN A 266 -6.53 -11.42 -12.24
C ASN A 266 -7.57 -12.30 -12.92
N LYS A 267 -7.12 -13.35 -13.64
CA LYS A 267 -8.01 -14.31 -14.31
C LYS A 267 -8.91 -15.04 -13.31
N THR A 268 -8.37 -15.42 -12.16
CA THR A 268 -9.12 -16.08 -11.08
C THR A 268 -10.16 -15.12 -10.51
N ILE A 269 -9.79 -13.87 -10.23
CA ILE A 269 -10.72 -12.85 -9.74
C ILE A 269 -11.91 -12.67 -10.70
N ILE A 270 -11.64 -12.49 -12.01
CA ILE A 270 -12.68 -12.29 -13.03
C ILE A 270 -13.62 -13.51 -13.14
N ASN A 271 -13.07 -14.72 -13.10
CA ASN A 271 -13.87 -15.95 -13.14
C ASN A 271 -14.74 -16.10 -11.90
N SER A 272 -14.20 -15.75 -10.74
CA SER A 272 -14.90 -15.84 -9.46
C SER A 272 -16.09 -14.91 -9.37
N ILE A 273 -16.00 -13.69 -9.92
CA ILE A 273 -17.14 -12.74 -9.97
C ILE A 273 -18.41 -13.43 -10.51
N GLN A 274 -18.25 -14.21 -11.58
CA GLN A 274 -19.36 -14.95 -12.20
C GLN A 274 -19.76 -16.17 -11.37
N LYS A 275 -18.78 -16.95 -10.90
CA LYS A 275 -19.03 -18.22 -10.20
C LYS A 275 -19.83 -18.03 -8.91
N VAL A 276 -19.57 -16.95 -8.17
CA VAL A 276 -20.23 -16.68 -6.89
C VAL A 276 -21.36 -15.66 -6.99
N ASN A 277 -21.68 -15.19 -8.20
CA ASN A 277 -22.63 -14.10 -8.44
C ASN A 277 -22.36 -12.88 -7.54
N ALA A 278 -21.13 -12.38 -7.56
CA ALA A 278 -20.72 -11.30 -6.68
C ALA A 278 -21.47 -9.99 -7.03
N ASP A 279 -22.04 -9.34 -6.01
CA ASP A 279 -22.66 -8.02 -6.13
C ASP A 279 -21.59 -6.91 -6.18
N ILE A 280 -20.47 -7.13 -5.50
CA ILE A 280 -19.37 -6.17 -5.41
C ILE A 280 -18.01 -6.87 -5.31
N ILE A 281 -16.98 -6.17 -5.80
CA ILE A 281 -15.59 -6.51 -5.53
C ILE A 281 -14.88 -5.35 -4.82
N ALA A 282 -14.18 -5.68 -3.75
CA ALA A 282 -13.31 -4.79 -2.98
C ALA A 282 -11.85 -5.12 -3.25
N LEU A 283 -11.10 -4.11 -3.68
CA LEU A 283 -9.75 -4.24 -4.18
C LEU A 283 -8.80 -3.33 -3.37
N SER A 284 -7.76 -3.90 -2.76
CA SER A 284 -6.79 -3.15 -1.96
C SER A 284 -5.44 -2.97 -2.66
N VAL A 285 -4.93 -1.73 -2.65
CA VAL A 285 -3.56 -1.40 -3.09
C VAL A 285 -2.85 -0.63 -1.98
N THR A 286 -1.70 -1.12 -1.56
CA THR A 286 -0.82 -0.40 -0.62
C THR A 286 0.29 0.29 -1.38
N ILE A 287 0.98 -0.43 -2.28
CA ILE A 287 2.15 0.07 -2.99
C ILE A 287 1.75 0.62 -4.37
N ALA A 288 2.16 1.87 -4.66
CA ALA A 288 1.72 2.58 -5.86
C ALA A 288 2.07 1.89 -7.18
N TYR A 289 3.12 1.05 -7.22
CA TYR A 289 3.50 0.32 -8.44
C TYR A 289 2.42 -0.67 -8.94
N HIS A 290 1.51 -1.10 -8.06
CA HIS A 290 0.38 -1.97 -8.45
C HIS A 290 -0.80 -1.20 -9.07
N LEU A 291 -0.78 0.13 -9.13
CA LEU A 291 -1.88 0.91 -9.73
C LEU A 291 -2.10 0.57 -11.21
N SER A 292 -1.02 0.37 -11.95
CA SER A 292 -1.10 -0.05 -13.35
C SER A 292 -1.76 -1.43 -13.50
N GLU A 293 -1.49 -2.35 -12.58
CA GLU A 293 -2.10 -3.68 -12.58
C GLU A 293 -3.58 -3.65 -12.17
N LEU A 294 -3.92 -2.83 -11.18
CA LEU A 294 -5.30 -2.56 -10.81
C LEU A 294 -6.11 -2.02 -11.99
N LYS A 295 -5.58 -1.02 -12.71
CA LYS A 295 -6.23 -0.47 -13.92
C LYS A 295 -6.46 -1.55 -14.97
N LYS A 296 -5.48 -2.42 -15.19
CA LYS A 296 -5.59 -3.55 -16.11
C LYS A 296 -6.71 -4.51 -15.69
N LEU A 297 -6.76 -4.88 -14.40
CA LEU A 297 -7.84 -5.73 -13.87
C LEU A 297 -9.21 -5.08 -14.05
N ILE A 298 -9.36 -3.80 -13.71
CA ILE A 298 -10.62 -3.07 -13.87
C ILE A 298 -11.03 -3.04 -15.35
N SER A 299 -10.10 -2.73 -16.28
CA SER A 299 -10.38 -2.76 -17.72
C SER A 299 -10.88 -4.13 -18.17
N GLN A 300 -10.21 -5.20 -17.75
CA GLN A 300 -10.60 -6.58 -18.08
C GLN A 300 -11.99 -6.94 -17.51
N ILE A 301 -12.34 -6.46 -16.31
CA ILE A 301 -13.68 -6.64 -15.72
C ILE A 301 -14.73 -5.90 -16.57
N ARG A 302 -14.43 -4.67 -17.01
CA ARG A 302 -15.35 -3.83 -17.82
C ARG A 302 -15.52 -4.31 -19.25
N GLU A 303 -14.49 -4.90 -19.86
CA GLU A 303 -14.53 -5.46 -21.22
C GLU A 303 -15.37 -6.75 -21.29
N ASN A 304 -15.48 -7.48 -20.19
CA ASN A 304 -16.22 -8.74 -20.13
C ASN A 304 -17.72 -8.49 -19.89
N LYS A 305 -18.56 -8.88 -20.88
CA LYS A 305 -20.02 -8.68 -20.86
C LYS A 305 -20.73 -9.21 -19.60
N LYS A 306 -20.18 -10.24 -18.96
CA LYS A 306 -20.77 -10.87 -17.76
C LYS A 306 -20.38 -10.18 -16.45
N THR A 307 -19.27 -9.44 -16.43
CA THR A 307 -18.73 -8.81 -15.22
C THR A 307 -18.76 -7.28 -15.27
N LYS A 308 -19.01 -6.69 -16.44
CA LYS A 308 -18.89 -5.24 -16.66
C LYS A 308 -19.72 -4.37 -15.70
N ASN A 309 -20.84 -4.90 -15.19
CA ASN A 309 -21.77 -4.18 -14.33
C ASN A 309 -21.51 -4.36 -12.83
N ILE A 310 -20.55 -5.19 -12.42
CA ILE A 310 -20.23 -5.34 -11.00
C ILE A 310 -19.74 -4.00 -10.45
N LYS A 311 -20.17 -3.63 -9.24
CA LYS A 311 -19.61 -2.46 -8.56
C LYS A 311 -18.19 -2.80 -8.08
N ILE A 312 -17.25 -1.88 -8.24
CA ILE A 312 -15.85 -2.03 -7.85
C ILE A 312 -15.53 -0.93 -6.85
N ILE A 313 -15.16 -1.30 -5.62
CA ILE A 313 -14.61 -0.34 -4.66
C ILE A 313 -13.12 -0.60 -4.46
N VAL A 314 -12.38 0.47 -4.24
CA VAL A 314 -10.94 0.41 -3.97
C VAL A 314 -10.58 1.03 -2.64
N GLY A 315 -9.50 0.55 -2.04
CA GLY A 315 -8.95 1.06 -0.79
C GLY A 315 -7.48 0.72 -0.65
N GLY A 316 -6.93 1.00 0.53
CA GLY A 316 -5.51 0.83 0.82
C GLY A 316 -4.75 2.15 0.84
N TYR A 317 -3.48 2.08 1.28
CA TYR A 317 -2.71 3.25 1.67
C TYR A 317 -2.61 4.33 0.59
N ILE A 318 -2.41 3.92 -0.68
CA ILE A 318 -2.26 4.87 -1.79
C ILE A 318 -3.52 5.71 -2.04
N PHE A 319 -4.71 5.14 -1.85
CA PHE A 319 -5.96 5.86 -2.01
C PHE A 319 -6.25 6.79 -0.82
N ASN A 320 -5.75 6.47 0.37
CA ASN A 320 -5.81 7.36 1.53
C ASN A 320 -4.92 8.60 1.35
N LYS A 321 -3.78 8.44 0.66
CA LYS A 321 -2.89 9.56 0.30
C LYS A 321 -3.42 10.38 -0.87
N THR A 322 -4.11 9.76 -1.80
CA THR A 322 -4.66 10.44 -2.99
C THR A 322 -6.14 10.10 -3.19
N PRO A 323 -7.07 10.71 -2.43
CA PRO A 323 -8.50 10.36 -2.48
C PRO A 323 -9.19 10.56 -3.83
N GLY A 324 -8.60 11.29 -4.78
CA GLY A 324 -9.11 11.42 -6.16
C GLY A 324 -8.72 10.28 -7.10
N LEU A 325 -7.74 9.45 -6.70
CA LEU A 325 -7.11 8.46 -7.57
C LEU A 325 -8.06 7.33 -8.00
N TRP A 326 -9.04 6.97 -7.17
CA TRP A 326 -9.99 5.88 -7.46
C TRP A 326 -10.78 6.11 -8.76
N LYS A 327 -11.10 7.38 -9.07
CA LYS A 327 -11.78 7.75 -10.33
C LYS A 327 -10.88 7.51 -11.53
N LYS A 328 -9.59 7.81 -11.40
CA LYS A 328 -8.58 7.64 -12.46
C LYS A 328 -8.26 6.18 -12.77
N VAL A 329 -8.49 5.28 -11.82
CA VAL A 329 -8.35 3.83 -12.03
C VAL A 329 -9.63 3.16 -12.53
N GLY A 330 -10.76 3.89 -12.58
CA GLY A 330 -12.05 3.39 -13.09
C GLY A 330 -12.89 2.61 -12.07
N ALA A 331 -12.61 2.77 -10.78
CA ALA A 331 -13.44 2.21 -9.72
C ALA A 331 -14.75 3.01 -9.55
N ASP A 332 -15.77 2.39 -8.96
CA ASP A 332 -17.07 3.02 -8.70
C ASP A 332 -17.11 3.71 -7.32
N GLY A 333 -16.23 3.32 -6.40
CA GLY A 333 -16.10 3.98 -5.11
C GLY A 333 -14.76 3.76 -4.41
N TYR A 334 -14.56 4.54 -3.35
CA TYR A 334 -13.40 4.49 -2.48
C TYR A 334 -13.82 4.46 -1.02
N ALA A 335 -13.05 3.77 -0.19
CA ALA A 335 -13.19 3.80 1.25
C ALA A 335 -11.83 3.84 1.96
N GLU A 336 -11.73 4.69 2.99
CA GLU A 336 -10.48 4.88 3.72
C GLU A 336 -10.19 3.76 4.75
N ASN A 337 -11.24 3.05 5.16
CA ASN A 337 -11.22 1.97 6.15
C ASN A 337 -12.46 1.06 5.99
N ALA A 338 -12.49 -0.04 6.73
CA ALA A 338 -13.54 -1.05 6.66
C ALA A 338 -14.95 -0.50 6.99
N GLN A 339 -15.07 0.38 7.97
CA GLN A 339 -16.37 0.96 8.34
C GLN A 339 -16.93 1.90 7.27
N LYS A 340 -16.08 2.69 6.62
CA LYS A 340 -16.49 3.53 5.48
C LYS A 340 -16.77 2.69 4.24
N ALA A 341 -16.14 1.53 4.08
CA ALA A 341 -16.41 0.63 2.96
C ALA A 341 -17.88 0.18 2.94
N ILE A 342 -18.44 -0.23 4.08
CA ILE A 342 -19.86 -0.56 4.22
C ILE A 342 -20.74 0.60 3.75
N LYS A 343 -20.49 1.82 4.25
CA LYS A 343 -21.26 3.02 3.90
C LYS A 343 -21.19 3.36 2.41
N THR A 344 -20.00 3.22 1.82
CA THR A 344 -19.78 3.45 0.38
C THR A 344 -20.60 2.46 -0.44
N VAL A 345 -20.60 1.17 -0.07
CA VAL A 345 -21.36 0.14 -0.80
C VAL A 345 -22.86 0.29 -0.64
N ASP A 346 -23.34 0.56 0.57
CA ASP A 346 -24.77 0.83 0.81
C ASP A 346 -25.27 1.98 -0.06
N LYS A 347 -24.44 3.00 -0.29
CA LYS A 347 -24.76 4.09 -1.23
C LYS A 347 -24.77 3.61 -2.68
N LEU A 348 -23.72 2.90 -3.11
CA LEU A 348 -23.57 2.43 -4.49
C LEU A 348 -24.62 1.42 -4.94
N LEU A 349 -25.23 0.68 -4.01
CA LEU A 349 -26.30 -0.27 -4.32
C LEU A 349 -27.71 0.35 -4.29
N ARG A 350 -27.86 1.57 -3.78
CA ARG A 350 -29.11 2.34 -3.86
C ARG A 350 -29.23 3.14 -5.16
N GLU A 351 -28.11 3.36 -5.84
CA GLU A 351 -27.97 4.04 -7.14
C GLU A 351 -27.95 3.03 -8.30
#